data_AF-A0ABF7R0G9-F1
#
_entry.id   AF-A0ABF7R0G9-F1
#
_cell.length_a   1.000
_cell.length_b   1.000
_cell.length_c   1.000
_cell.angle_alpha   90.00
_cell.angle_beta   90.00
_cell.angle_gamma   90.00
#
_symmetry.space_group_name_H-M   'P 1'
#
loop_
_entity.id
_entity.type
_entity.pdbx_description
1 polymer ?
#
loop_
_entity_poly.entity_id
_entity_poly.type
_entity_poly.pdbx_seq_one_letter_code
_entity_poly.pdbx_strand_id
1 'polypeptide(L)'
;MLKRSCKMKLLRMGNSKLKSVVDTFVTGSLDKIVDGAKEAAKGATGDDKIGGATNVSQDAVPADTASVNSLVKGIKTIVDVGLKKDEGSAGATKTGDTEQKSIGKLFDGSTGAGADDKKAATDAAKAVGAVTGADILQAMVKDNGDAAKLAAEVSKADPWAMIDKIQNAKTKTGVLDANTDKGSGQLATGTGVADVKAATNADLAAAVALKAMTKGGKFTQPNDNEDADISGAAVTAVNKVLGILDFIIRKTVSINLDKIREAVKGIQYSEPTTESTEASTITQPATTK
;
A
#
# COMPACT_ATOMS: atom_id res chain seq x y z
N MET A 1 -19.56 -0.91 2.10
CA MET A 1 -20.89 -0.28 1.91
C MET A 1 -21.14 0.13 0.45
N LEU A 2 -20.20 0.78 -0.23
CA LEU A 2 -20.35 1.24 -1.62
C LEU A 2 -20.82 0.15 -2.61
N LYS A 3 -20.17 -1.02 -2.63
CA LYS A 3 -20.57 -2.18 -3.46
C LYS A 3 -22.05 -2.56 -3.28
N ARG A 4 -22.54 -2.60 -2.03
CA ARG A 4 -23.94 -2.95 -1.73
C ARG A 4 -24.90 -1.89 -2.29
N SER A 5 -24.55 -0.61 -2.15
CA SER A 5 -25.33 0.51 -2.70
C SER A 5 -25.41 0.44 -4.23
N CYS A 6 -24.29 0.25 -4.92
CA CYS A 6 -24.25 0.10 -6.38
C CYS A 6 -25.07 -1.10 -6.86
N LYS A 7 -24.93 -2.28 -6.22
CA LYS A 7 -25.66 -3.50 -6.58
C LYS A 7 -27.17 -3.34 -6.41
N MET A 8 -27.61 -2.68 -5.34
CA MET A 8 -29.03 -2.41 -5.11
C MET A 8 -29.62 -1.44 -6.13
N LYS A 9 -28.83 -0.44 -6.56
CA LYS A 9 -29.25 0.51 -7.60
C LYS A 9 -29.31 -0.15 -8.97
N LEU A 10 -28.36 -1.04 -9.30
CA LEU A 10 -28.35 -1.82 -10.54
C LEU A 10 -29.63 -2.65 -10.74
N LEU A 11 -30.17 -3.23 -9.68
CA LEU A 11 -31.42 -4.02 -9.69
C LEU A 11 -32.67 -3.19 -10.00
N ARG A 12 -32.59 -1.85 -9.90
CA ARG A 12 -33.71 -0.92 -10.12
C ARG A 12 -33.56 -0.09 -11.40
N MET A 13 -32.53 -0.33 -12.21
CA MET A 13 -32.23 0.46 -13.40
C MET A 13 -32.89 -0.12 -14.65
N GLY A 14 -33.75 0.68 -15.31
CA GLY A 14 -34.32 0.36 -16.63
C GLY A 14 -33.42 0.72 -17.82
N ASN A 15 -32.34 1.49 -17.61
CA ASN A 15 -31.45 1.94 -18.69
C ASN A 15 -30.25 0.99 -18.88
N SER A 16 -30.15 0.37 -20.06
CA SER A 16 -29.13 -0.63 -20.40
C SER A 16 -27.69 -0.08 -20.41
N LYS A 17 -27.50 1.16 -20.86
CA LYS A 17 -26.19 1.84 -20.88
C LYS A 17 -25.71 2.12 -19.46
N LEU A 18 -26.57 2.69 -18.62
CA LEU A 18 -26.25 2.92 -17.21
C LEU A 18 -25.97 1.61 -16.47
N LYS A 19 -26.77 0.56 -16.72
CA LYS A 19 -26.56 -0.77 -16.16
C LYS A 19 -25.18 -1.32 -16.50
N SER A 20 -24.75 -1.22 -17.76
CA SER A 20 -23.44 -1.71 -18.22
C SER A 20 -22.26 -1.00 -17.53
N VAL A 21 -22.34 0.34 -17.39
CA VAL A 21 -21.29 1.12 -16.71
C VAL A 21 -21.21 0.79 -15.22
N VAL A 22 -22.36 0.68 -14.55
CA VAL A 22 -22.39 0.31 -13.13
C VAL A 22 -21.93 -1.14 -12.92
N ASP A 23 -22.26 -2.06 -13.82
CA ASP A 23 -21.76 -3.44 -13.76
C ASP A 23 -20.24 -3.48 -13.90
N THR A 24 -19.69 -2.78 -14.88
CA THR A 24 -18.23 -2.63 -15.08
C THR A 24 -17.55 -2.07 -13.84
N PHE A 25 -18.14 -1.09 -13.16
CA PHE A 25 -17.59 -0.56 -11.91
C PHE A 25 -17.59 -1.61 -10.79
N VAL A 26 -18.70 -2.34 -10.62
CA VAL A 26 -18.83 -3.33 -9.55
C VAL A 26 -17.93 -4.54 -9.81
N THR A 27 -18.13 -5.24 -10.93
CA THR A 27 -17.45 -6.51 -11.23
C THR A 27 -16.04 -6.30 -11.77
N GLY A 28 -15.84 -5.25 -12.58
CA GLY A 28 -14.56 -4.94 -13.21
C GLY A 28 -13.57 -4.23 -12.30
N SER A 29 -14.03 -3.51 -11.27
CA SER A 29 -13.16 -2.75 -10.35
C SER A 29 -13.35 -3.09 -8.87
N LEU A 30 -14.54 -2.87 -8.30
CA LEU A 30 -14.74 -3.03 -6.85
C LEU A 30 -14.50 -4.47 -6.37
N ASP A 31 -14.92 -5.46 -7.14
CA ASP A 31 -14.77 -6.87 -6.78
C ASP A 31 -13.30 -7.26 -6.78
N LYS A 32 -12.53 -6.85 -7.79
CA LYS A 32 -11.09 -7.10 -7.87
C LYS A 32 -10.32 -6.38 -6.77
N ILE A 33 -10.67 -5.13 -6.42
CA ILE A 33 -10.07 -4.42 -5.28
C ILE A 33 -10.35 -5.20 -3.98
N VAL A 34 -11.58 -5.67 -3.78
CA VAL A 34 -11.95 -6.45 -2.60
C VAL A 34 -11.18 -7.77 -2.56
N ASP A 35 -11.05 -8.46 -3.67
CA ASP A 35 -10.34 -9.74 -3.74
C ASP A 35 -8.83 -9.56 -3.53
N GLY A 36 -8.24 -8.51 -4.11
CA GLY A 36 -6.85 -8.12 -3.86
C GLY A 36 -6.61 -7.76 -2.39
N ALA A 37 -7.50 -6.99 -1.76
CA ALA A 37 -7.41 -6.65 -0.34
C ALA A 37 -7.53 -7.87 0.57
N LYS A 38 -8.45 -8.80 0.26
CA LYS A 38 -8.59 -10.07 0.98
C LYS A 38 -7.35 -10.94 0.85
N GLU A 39 -6.78 -11.02 -0.35
CA GLU A 39 -5.55 -11.78 -0.57
C GLU A 39 -4.37 -11.16 0.19
N ALA A 40 -4.24 -9.83 0.15
CA ALA A 40 -3.20 -9.11 0.90
C ALA A 40 -3.32 -9.34 2.42
N ALA A 41 -4.54 -9.32 2.95
CA ALA A 41 -4.81 -9.53 4.36
C ALA A 41 -4.38 -10.92 4.88
N LYS A 42 -4.29 -11.94 4.01
CA LYS A 42 -3.77 -13.26 4.40
C LYS A 42 -2.28 -13.20 4.79
N GLY A 43 -1.53 -12.27 4.21
CA GLY A 43 -0.12 -12.04 4.54
C GLY A 43 0.12 -11.19 5.77
N ALA A 44 -0.84 -10.32 6.12
CA ALA A 44 -0.77 -9.43 7.27
C ALA A 44 -1.41 -10.05 8.53
N THR A 45 -0.96 -11.27 8.88
CA THR A 45 -1.47 -12.06 10.02
C THR A 45 -0.45 -12.21 11.16
N GLY A 46 0.54 -11.30 11.21
CA GLY A 46 1.48 -11.21 12.32
C GLY A 46 0.83 -10.52 13.52
N ASP A 47 1.10 -11.05 14.72
CA ASP A 47 0.70 -10.43 15.99
C ASP A 47 1.81 -9.54 16.57
N ASP A 48 2.97 -9.53 15.92
CA ASP A 48 4.11 -8.70 16.28
C ASP A 48 3.83 -7.22 15.98
N LYS A 49 4.44 -6.33 16.76
CA LYS A 49 4.41 -4.89 16.48
C LYS A 49 5.10 -4.60 15.15
N ILE A 50 4.63 -3.58 14.42
CA ILE A 50 5.33 -3.03 13.25
C ILE A 50 6.75 -2.63 13.68
N GLY A 51 7.77 -3.23 13.05
CA GLY A 51 9.17 -3.14 13.44
C GLY A 51 9.71 -4.43 14.07
N GLY A 52 8.93 -5.18 14.83
CA GLY A 52 9.31 -6.50 15.36
C GLY A 52 10.54 -6.52 16.31
N ALA A 53 11.26 -5.41 16.44
CA ALA A 53 12.40 -5.12 17.30
C ALA A 53 11.88 -4.88 18.72
N THR A 54 11.72 -5.97 19.47
CA THR A 54 10.99 -5.97 20.76
C THR A 54 11.88 -6.31 21.94
N ASN A 55 13.07 -6.84 21.68
CA ASN A 55 14.04 -7.21 22.70
C ASN A 55 15.39 -6.59 22.37
N VAL A 56 16.10 -6.14 23.40
CA VAL A 56 17.50 -5.73 23.28
C VAL A 56 18.32 -6.92 22.77
N SER A 57 19.30 -6.66 21.90
CA SER A 57 20.16 -7.71 21.33
C SER A 57 19.41 -8.78 20.53
N GLN A 58 18.33 -8.39 19.85
CA GLN A 58 17.52 -9.31 19.03
C GLN A 58 18.14 -9.47 17.64
N ASP A 59 18.25 -10.72 17.17
CA ASP A 59 18.58 -11.02 15.79
C ASP A 59 17.38 -10.85 14.86
N ALA A 60 17.62 -10.46 13.60
CA ALA A 60 16.57 -10.42 12.58
C ALA A 60 15.98 -11.81 12.33
N VAL A 61 14.66 -11.85 12.15
CA VAL A 61 13.93 -13.06 11.74
C VAL A 61 13.36 -12.85 10.34
N PRO A 62 13.61 -13.75 9.37
CA PRO A 62 13.00 -13.69 8.05
C PRO A 62 11.47 -13.66 8.13
N ALA A 63 10.85 -12.86 7.27
CA ALA A 63 9.40 -12.90 7.15
C ALA A 63 8.93 -14.22 6.53
N ASP A 64 7.73 -14.67 6.93
CA ASP A 64 7.10 -15.84 6.34
C ASP A 64 6.87 -15.65 4.83
N THR A 65 7.43 -16.57 4.05
CA THR A 65 7.45 -16.46 2.59
C THR A 65 6.04 -16.56 1.99
N ALA A 66 5.18 -17.40 2.55
CA ALA A 66 3.80 -17.52 2.08
C ALA A 66 3.03 -16.22 2.33
N SER A 67 3.23 -15.62 3.50
CA SER A 67 2.64 -14.34 3.89
C SER A 67 3.10 -13.20 2.98
N VAL A 68 4.40 -13.10 2.70
CA VAL A 68 4.93 -12.10 1.74
C VAL A 68 4.34 -12.29 0.35
N ASN A 69 4.24 -13.53 -0.14
CA ASN A 69 3.68 -13.81 -1.46
C ASN A 69 2.18 -13.45 -1.56
N SER A 70 1.37 -13.73 -0.53
CA SER A 70 -0.03 -13.30 -0.49
C SER A 70 -0.15 -11.78 -0.44
N LEU A 71 0.67 -11.10 0.37
CA LEU A 71 0.69 -9.63 0.43
C LEU A 71 1.02 -9.01 -0.94
N VAL A 72 2.10 -9.47 -1.57
CA VAL A 72 2.54 -9.03 -2.91
C VAL A 72 1.45 -9.26 -3.96
N LYS A 73 0.84 -10.46 -3.98
CA LYS A 73 -0.23 -10.81 -4.93
C LYS A 73 -1.47 -9.94 -4.75
N GLY A 74 -1.87 -9.69 -3.50
CA GLY A 74 -3.01 -8.82 -3.20
C GLY A 74 -2.77 -7.38 -3.62
N ILE A 75 -1.59 -6.82 -3.29
CA ILE A 75 -1.17 -5.48 -3.71
C ILE A 75 -1.16 -5.37 -5.23
N LYS A 76 -0.56 -6.35 -5.92
CA LYS A 76 -0.53 -6.39 -7.38
C LYS A 76 -1.95 -6.34 -7.98
N THR A 77 -2.86 -7.14 -7.42
CA THR A 77 -4.26 -7.17 -7.88
C THR A 77 -4.96 -5.83 -7.73
N ILE A 78 -4.74 -5.11 -6.62
CA ILE A 78 -5.31 -3.76 -6.40
C ILE A 78 -4.75 -2.76 -7.42
N VAL A 79 -3.43 -2.78 -7.62
CA VAL A 79 -2.74 -1.83 -8.50
C VAL A 79 -3.12 -2.04 -9.96
N ASP A 80 -3.20 -3.30 -10.41
CA ASP A 80 -3.58 -3.66 -11.79
C ASP A 80 -5.00 -3.18 -12.16
N VAL A 81 -5.88 -2.97 -11.17
CA VAL A 81 -7.25 -2.46 -11.40
C VAL A 81 -7.27 -0.94 -11.56
N GLY A 82 -6.35 -0.24 -10.88
CA GLY A 82 -6.37 1.21 -10.74
C GLY A 82 -5.48 1.99 -11.70
N LEU A 83 -4.59 1.31 -12.43
CA LEU A 83 -3.64 1.96 -13.34
C LEU A 83 -3.88 1.62 -14.80
N LYS A 84 -3.79 2.65 -15.66
CA LYS A 84 -3.41 2.46 -17.07
C LYS A 84 -1.90 2.17 -17.12
N LYS A 85 -1.45 1.52 -18.20
CA LYS A 85 -0.12 0.90 -18.33
C LYS A 85 1.12 1.80 -18.12
N ASP A 86 0.97 3.11 -17.88
CA ASP A 86 2.09 4.08 -17.77
C ASP A 86 1.86 5.18 -16.69
N GLU A 87 0.85 5.07 -15.83
CA GLU A 87 0.61 6.05 -14.76
C GLU A 87 1.38 5.64 -13.48
N GLY A 88 2.39 6.42 -13.08
CA GLY A 88 3.11 6.23 -11.80
C GLY A 88 4.60 5.83 -11.88
N SER A 89 5.25 5.93 -13.04
CA SER A 89 6.70 5.68 -13.15
C SER A 89 7.51 6.87 -12.64
N ALA A 90 7.86 6.85 -11.35
CA ALA A 90 8.92 7.68 -10.79
C ALA A 90 10.23 6.88 -10.79
N GLY A 91 11.31 7.48 -11.29
CA GLY A 91 12.63 6.83 -11.30
C GLY A 91 13.17 6.64 -9.88
N ALA A 92 13.73 5.46 -9.59
CA ALA A 92 14.38 5.19 -8.31
C ALA A 92 15.77 5.87 -8.23
N THR A 93 16.09 6.49 -7.09
CA THR A 93 17.42 7.02 -6.80
C THR A 93 18.27 5.96 -6.09
N LYS A 94 19.58 5.92 -6.37
CA LYS A 94 20.51 4.97 -5.73
C LYS A 94 20.98 5.54 -4.38
N THR A 95 20.90 4.73 -3.32
CA THR A 95 21.56 4.98 -2.02
C THR A 95 23.07 4.74 -2.14
N GLY A 96 23.91 5.44 -1.37
CA GLY A 96 25.35 5.20 -1.31
C GLY A 96 25.72 3.81 -0.75
N ASP A 97 26.83 3.23 -1.23
CA ASP A 97 27.25 1.86 -0.87
C ASP A 97 27.59 1.71 0.64
N THR A 98 28.04 2.77 1.31
CA THR A 98 28.40 2.76 2.73
C THR A 98 27.17 2.71 3.64
N GLU A 99 26.14 3.47 3.29
CA GLU A 99 24.85 3.50 3.98
C GLU A 99 24.11 2.17 3.79
N GLN A 100 24.16 1.56 2.60
CA GLN A 100 23.55 0.27 2.34
C GLN A 100 24.12 -0.87 3.21
N LYS A 101 25.45 -0.91 3.40
CA LYS A 101 26.11 -1.93 4.25
C LYS A 101 25.75 -1.78 5.72
N SER A 102 25.67 -0.54 6.19
CA SER A 102 25.25 -0.20 7.55
C SER A 102 23.82 -0.67 7.80
N ILE A 103 22.91 -0.39 6.86
CA ILE A 103 21.50 -0.78 6.94
C ILE A 103 21.30 -2.29 6.79
N GLY A 104 22.11 -2.97 5.97
CA GLY A 104 22.08 -4.41 5.77
C GLY A 104 22.19 -5.22 7.05
N LYS A 105 22.90 -4.70 8.06
CA LYS A 105 23.03 -5.32 9.39
C LYS A 105 21.71 -5.43 10.15
N LEU A 106 20.74 -4.55 9.87
CA LEU A 106 19.39 -4.63 10.45
C LEU A 106 18.56 -5.81 9.91
N PHE A 107 19.06 -6.43 8.84
CA PHE A 107 18.49 -7.63 8.23
C PHE A 107 19.35 -8.87 8.46
N ASP A 108 20.54 -8.73 9.06
CA ASP A 108 21.43 -9.85 9.36
C ASP A 108 20.97 -10.59 10.62
N GLY A 109 21.03 -11.93 10.56
CA GLY A 109 20.72 -12.81 11.69
C GLY A 109 21.97 -13.46 12.28
N SER A 110 23.15 -12.87 12.06
CA SER A 110 24.43 -13.42 12.48
C SER A 110 25.29 -12.31 13.10
N THR A 111 25.20 -12.21 14.44
CA THR A 111 26.03 -11.45 15.39
C THR A 111 25.44 -10.11 15.87
N GLY A 112 25.25 -10.02 17.20
CA GLY A 112 24.81 -8.81 17.90
C GLY A 112 25.76 -7.62 17.70
N ALA A 113 25.19 -6.41 17.73
CA ALA A 113 25.86 -5.16 17.41
C ALA A 113 27.08 -4.85 18.31
N GLY A 114 28.15 -4.34 17.68
CA GLY A 114 29.39 -3.87 18.31
C GLY A 114 29.26 -2.49 19.00
N ALA A 115 30.22 -2.18 19.87
CA ALA A 115 30.04 -1.40 21.11
C ALA A 115 30.35 0.11 21.10
N ASP A 116 30.41 0.79 19.96
CA ASP A 116 30.83 2.19 19.92
C ASP A 116 29.74 3.07 19.30
N ASP A 117 28.99 3.84 20.11
CA ASP A 117 28.45 5.18 19.79
C ASP A 117 27.68 5.80 20.99
N LYS A 118 28.38 6.62 21.78
CA LYS A 118 27.84 7.30 22.98
C LYS A 118 27.23 8.68 22.65
N LYS A 119 26.02 8.91 23.20
CA LYS A 119 25.41 10.17 23.71
C LYS A 119 24.58 11.04 22.75
N ALA A 120 23.25 11.10 22.96
CA ALA A 120 22.39 12.24 22.52
C ALA A 120 21.00 12.33 23.21
N ALA A 121 20.86 12.01 24.51
CA ALA A 121 19.53 11.97 25.17
C ALA A 121 19.01 13.32 25.73
N THR A 122 19.36 14.51 25.19
CA THR A 122 19.01 15.77 25.91
C THR A 122 18.50 16.95 25.08
N ASP A 123 18.36 16.89 23.75
CA ASP A 123 17.96 18.09 22.98
C ASP A 123 16.61 18.00 22.22
N ALA A 124 15.80 16.96 22.45
CA ALA A 124 14.50 16.81 21.77
C ALA A 124 13.35 17.68 22.31
N ALA A 125 13.57 18.51 23.34
CA ALA A 125 12.49 19.21 24.05
C ALA A 125 12.18 20.65 23.57
N LYS A 126 12.70 21.13 22.43
CA LYS A 126 12.50 22.55 22.01
C LYS A 126 12.07 22.84 20.56
N ALA A 127 11.39 21.91 19.87
CA ALA A 127 10.81 22.23 18.56
C ALA A 127 9.34 21.77 18.43
N VAL A 128 8.42 22.58 18.96
CA VAL A 128 6.99 22.50 18.60
C VAL A 128 6.68 23.73 17.75
N GLY A 129 6.51 23.51 16.45
CA GLY A 129 6.07 24.52 15.49
C GLY A 129 6.24 24.06 14.06
N ALA A 130 5.15 23.58 13.43
CA ALA A 130 5.04 23.19 12.02
C ALA A 130 5.91 22.00 11.56
N VAL A 131 5.91 20.92 12.33
CA VAL A 131 6.73 19.73 12.09
C VAL A 131 5.90 18.71 11.28
N THR A 132 6.35 18.30 10.10
CA THR A 132 5.73 17.13 9.44
C THR A 132 6.05 15.87 10.25
N GLY A 133 5.28 14.79 10.11
CA GLY A 133 5.60 13.54 10.81
C GLY A 133 7.02 13.02 10.54
N ALA A 134 7.62 13.40 9.40
CA ALA A 134 9.01 13.09 9.05
C ALA A 134 10.02 13.95 9.83
N ASP A 135 9.72 15.22 10.10
CA ASP A 135 10.59 16.12 10.86
C ASP A 135 10.57 15.76 12.37
N ILE A 136 9.45 15.24 12.89
CA ILE A 136 9.36 14.70 14.26
C ILE A 136 10.26 13.47 14.38
N LEU A 137 10.27 12.61 13.36
CA LEU A 137 11.10 11.42 13.32
C LEU A 137 12.59 11.75 13.14
N GLN A 138 12.94 12.74 12.32
CA GLN A 138 14.33 13.24 12.22
C GLN A 138 14.87 13.79 13.54
N ALA A 139 14.01 14.39 14.38
CA ALA A 139 14.41 14.91 15.69
C ALA A 139 14.58 13.84 16.78
N MET A 140 14.13 12.59 16.55
CA MET A 140 14.26 11.46 17.49
C MET A 140 15.49 10.59 17.21
N VAL A 141 16.12 10.76 16.05
CA VAL A 141 17.24 9.96 15.59
C VAL A 141 18.50 10.24 16.43
N LYS A 142 19.09 9.20 17.05
CA LYS A 142 20.45 9.26 17.58
C LYS A 142 21.43 9.46 16.42
N ASP A 143 22.40 10.36 16.58
CA ASP A 143 23.45 10.60 15.59
C ASP A 143 24.17 9.29 15.19
N ASN A 144 24.17 8.99 13.89
CA ASN A 144 25.01 8.00 13.18
C ASN A 144 24.81 6.47 13.38
N GLY A 145 23.84 6.01 14.18
CA GLY A 145 23.52 4.58 14.30
C GLY A 145 22.99 3.92 13.01
N ASP A 146 23.00 2.58 12.94
CA ASP A 146 22.51 1.87 11.74
C ASP A 146 20.98 2.00 11.58
N ALA A 147 20.22 2.07 12.68
CA ALA A 147 18.77 2.33 12.65
C ALA A 147 18.45 3.76 12.17
N ALA A 148 19.25 4.74 12.58
CA ALA A 148 19.16 6.12 12.12
C ALA A 148 19.33 6.24 10.60
N LYS A 149 20.34 5.56 10.05
CA LYS A 149 20.58 5.51 8.59
C LYS A 149 19.44 4.82 7.86
N LEU A 150 18.88 3.75 8.43
CA LEU A 150 17.71 3.08 7.85
C LEU A 150 16.52 4.04 7.75
N ALA A 151 16.18 4.74 8.83
CA ALA A 151 15.10 5.71 8.84
C ALA A 151 15.31 6.81 7.78
N ALA A 152 16.53 7.33 7.67
CA ALA A 152 16.89 8.32 6.66
C ALA A 152 16.69 7.80 5.23
N GLU A 153 17.19 6.60 4.90
CA GLU A 153 17.05 6.04 3.55
C GLU A 153 15.61 5.65 3.19
N VAL A 154 14.86 5.11 4.14
CA VAL A 154 13.43 4.84 3.95
C VAL A 154 12.66 6.13 3.67
N SER A 155 13.02 7.24 4.32
CA SER A 155 12.37 8.53 4.10
C SER A 155 12.55 9.03 2.67
N LYS A 156 13.71 8.76 2.05
CA LYS A 156 14.08 9.18 0.68
C LYS A 156 13.38 8.36 -0.41
N ALA A 157 12.86 7.18 -0.08
CA ALA A 157 12.21 6.32 -1.06
C ALA A 157 10.90 6.94 -1.57
N ASP A 158 10.75 6.97 -2.89
CA ASP A 158 9.52 7.38 -3.55
C ASP A 158 8.43 6.30 -3.35
N PRO A 159 7.22 6.66 -2.88
CA PRO A 159 6.15 5.69 -2.63
C PRO A 159 5.71 4.90 -3.87
N TRP A 160 5.75 5.48 -5.07
CA TRP A 160 5.42 4.77 -6.31
C TRP A 160 6.51 3.76 -6.68
N ALA A 161 7.77 4.15 -6.59
CA ALA A 161 8.89 3.24 -6.78
C ALA A 161 8.81 2.06 -5.80
N MET A 162 8.41 2.30 -4.55
CA MET A 162 8.19 1.22 -3.56
C MET A 162 7.09 0.24 -4.00
N ILE A 163 5.97 0.72 -4.54
CA ILE A 163 4.90 -0.18 -5.05
C ILE A 163 5.40 -1.00 -6.23
N ASP A 164 6.13 -0.40 -7.17
CA ASP A 164 6.74 -1.13 -8.27
C ASP A 164 7.67 -2.25 -7.74
N LYS A 165 8.52 -1.94 -6.75
CA LYS A 165 9.38 -2.95 -6.11
C LYS A 165 8.59 -4.04 -5.39
N ILE A 166 7.44 -3.72 -4.80
CA ILE A 166 6.58 -4.71 -4.15
C ILE A 166 5.87 -5.59 -5.17
N GLN A 167 5.32 -5.03 -6.26
CA GLN A 167 4.63 -5.79 -7.30
C GLN A 167 5.55 -6.80 -8.00
N ASN A 168 6.83 -6.43 -8.14
CA ASN A 168 7.85 -7.25 -8.79
C ASN A 168 8.71 -8.04 -7.78
N ALA A 169 8.35 -8.02 -6.50
CA ALA A 169 9.11 -8.69 -5.45
C ALA A 169 9.16 -10.20 -5.68
N LYS A 170 10.37 -10.76 -5.59
CA LYS A 170 10.61 -12.21 -5.62
C LYS A 170 11.12 -12.63 -4.25
N THR A 171 10.54 -13.66 -3.66
CA THR A 171 10.96 -14.18 -2.36
C THR A 171 12.13 -15.15 -2.52
N LYS A 172 12.97 -15.27 -1.49
CA LYS A 172 14.02 -16.28 -1.39
C LYS A 172 14.05 -16.81 0.04
N THR A 173 14.06 -18.13 0.19
CA THR A 173 14.25 -18.78 1.49
C THR A 173 15.73 -19.13 1.70
N GLY A 174 16.17 -19.07 2.94
CA GLY A 174 17.55 -19.36 3.33
C GLY A 174 18.51 -18.19 3.14
N VAL A 175 19.80 -18.50 3.10
CA VAL A 175 20.89 -17.52 3.12
C VAL A 175 20.89 -16.66 1.86
N LEU A 176 20.96 -15.34 2.06
CA LEU A 176 21.09 -14.36 0.98
C LEU A 176 22.51 -14.32 0.42
N ASP A 177 22.61 -14.12 -0.88
CA ASP A 177 23.85 -13.78 -1.58
C ASP A 177 23.94 -12.25 -1.73
N ALA A 178 24.92 -11.63 -1.05
CA ALA A 178 25.07 -10.17 -1.02
C ALA A 178 25.30 -9.53 -2.40
N ASN A 179 25.74 -10.29 -3.40
CA ASN A 179 26.01 -9.78 -4.73
C ASN A 179 24.76 -9.80 -5.64
N THR A 180 23.86 -10.75 -5.42
CA THR A 180 22.74 -11.04 -6.33
C THR A 180 21.36 -10.85 -5.72
N ASP A 181 21.19 -11.07 -4.41
CA ASP A 181 19.90 -11.00 -3.74
C ASP A 181 19.63 -9.61 -3.14
N LYS A 182 19.32 -8.66 -4.01
CA LYS A 182 19.17 -7.24 -3.66
C LYS A 182 17.73 -6.71 -3.75
N GLY A 183 16.78 -7.57 -4.12
CA GLY A 183 15.39 -7.21 -4.32
C GLY A 183 14.58 -7.23 -3.02
N SER A 184 13.54 -6.40 -2.98
CA SER A 184 12.65 -6.21 -1.83
C SER A 184 12.14 -7.52 -1.19
N GLY A 185 11.66 -8.46 -2.00
CA GLY A 185 11.12 -9.74 -1.53
C GLY A 185 12.20 -10.68 -0.96
N GLN A 186 13.39 -10.70 -1.57
CA GLN A 186 14.53 -11.50 -1.11
C GLN A 186 14.97 -10.98 0.26
N LEU A 187 15.15 -9.67 0.39
CA LEU A 187 15.57 -9.02 1.65
C LEU A 187 14.57 -9.23 2.78
N ALA A 188 13.26 -9.28 2.48
CA ALA A 188 12.23 -9.53 3.49
C ALA A 188 12.24 -10.98 4.00
N THR A 189 12.39 -11.95 3.09
CA THR A 189 12.16 -13.40 3.34
C THR A 189 13.44 -14.24 3.49
N GLY A 190 14.58 -13.69 3.11
CA GLY A 190 15.86 -14.35 3.24
C GLY A 190 16.47 -14.17 4.64
N THR A 191 17.41 -15.05 4.95
CA THR A 191 18.28 -14.93 6.13
C THR A 191 19.45 -14.04 5.76
N GLY A 192 19.56 -12.88 6.41
CA GLY A 192 20.63 -11.94 6.12
C GLY A 192 22.00 -12.48 6.50
N VAL A 193 22.99 -12.05 5.73
CA VAL A 193 24.42 -12.20 6.00
C VAL A 193 25.03 -10.80 6.05
N ALA A 194 26.25 -10.68 6.59
CA ALA A 194 26.99 -9.43 6.52
C ALA A 194 27.07 -8.90 5.06
N ASP A 195 27.00 -7.59 4.90
CA ASP A 195 27.07 -6.86 3.62
C ASP A 195 25.90 -7.07 2.63
N VAL A 196 24.78 -7.69 3.03
CA VAL A 196 23.56 -7.69 2.20
C VAL A 196 23.10 -6.26 1.96
N LYS A 197 22.86 -5.92 0.69
CA LYS A 197 22.45 -4.57 0.28
C LYS A 197 21.25 -4.56 -0.65
N ALA A 198 20.43 -3.53 -0.53
CA ALA A 198 19.34 -3.30 -1.47
C ALA A 198 19.86 -2.67 -2.77
N ALA A 199 19.19 -2.96 -3.89
CA ALA A 199 19.59 -2.39 -5.18
C ALA A 199 19.31 -0.88 -5.27
N THR A 200 18.27 -0.41 -4.58
CA THR A 200 17.84 0.99 -4.52
C THR A 200 17.25 1.31 -3.14
N ASN A 201 17.07 2.60 -2.82
CA ASN A 201 16.31 3.01 -1.63
C ASN A 201 14.87 2.47 -1.65
N ALA A 202 14.26 2.35 -2.83
CA ALA A 202 12.93 1.79 -3.00
C ALA A 202 12.90 0.28 -2.71
N ASP A 203 13.92 -0.48 -3.14
CA ASP A 203 14.05 -1.91 -2.79
C ASP A 203 14.21 -2.10 -1.29
N LEU A 204 15.03 -1.24 -0.66
CA LEU A 204 15.20 -1.22 0.79
C LEU A 204 13.89 -0.91 1.51
N ALA A 205 13.26 0.22 1.21
CA ALA A 205 12.03 0.64 1.87
C ALA A 205 10.89 -0.36 1.61
N ALA A 206 10.82 -0.95 0.43
CA ALA A 206 9.88 -2.04 0.13
C ALA A 206 10.18 -3.30 0.95
N ALA A 207 11.45 -3.69 1.11
CA ALA A 207 11.84 -4.80 1.98
C ALA A 207 11.43 -4.56 3.43
N VAL A 208 11.71 -3.36 3.96
CA VAL A 208 11.29 -2.93 5.29
C VAL A 208 9.78 -3.05 5.44
N ALA A 209 9.02 -2.49 4.49
CA ALA A 209 7.57 -2.51 4.52
C ALA A 209 7.03 -3.96 4.49
N LEU A 210 7.54 -4.80 3.57
CA LEU A 210 7.15 -6.20 3.47
C LEU A 210 7.44 -6.96 4.75
N LYS A 211 8.66 -6.84 5.28
CA LYS A 211 9.07 -7.52 6.51
C LYS A 211 8.24 -7.06 7.72
N ALA A 212 7.97 -5.77 7.83
CA ALA A 212 7.20 -5.20 8.94
C ALA A 212 5.70 -5.54 8.89
N MET A 213 5.11 -5.68 7.70
CA MET A 213 3.68 -6.01 7.55
C MET A 213 3.36 -7.50 7.67
N THR A 214 4.35 -8.36 7.46
CA THR A 214 4.11 -9.80 7.27
C THR A 214 4.49 -10.62 8.49
N LYS A 215 3.81 -11.76 8.62
CA LYS A 215 3.98 -12.66 9.76
C LYS A 215 5.45 -13.07 9.95
N GLY A 216 5.94 -12.98 11.18
CA GLY A 216 7.26 -13.47 11.59
C GLY A 216 8.44 -12.55 11.25
N GLY A 217 8.24 -11.49 10.46
CA GLY A 217 9.32 -10.56 10.14
C GLY A 217 9.75 -9.73 11.35
N LYS A 218 11.04 -9.82 11.72
CA LYS A 218 11.64 -9.03 12.79
C LYS A 218 12.95 -8.42 12.33
N PHE A 219 13.23 -7.18 12.69
CA PHE A 219 14.52 -6.53 12.45
C PHE A 219 15.49 -6.80 13.59
N THR A 220 16.78 -6.69 13.30
CA THR A 220 17.83 -6.74 14.32
C THR A 220 17.72 -5.54 15.25
N GLN A 221 17.87 -5.75 16.55
CA GLN A 221 17.92 -4.68 17.55
C GLN A 221 19.28 -4.67 18.25
N PRO A 222 20.03 -3.56 18.19
CA PRO A 222 21.31 -3.45 18.88
C PRO A 222 21.15 -3.40 20.40
N ASN A 223 22.26 -3.59 21.12
CA ASN A 223 22.32 -3.53 22.58
C ASN A 223 21.89 -2.17 23.13
N ASP A 224 22.06 -1.11 22.35
CA ASP A 224 21.76 0.28 22.73
C ASP A 224 20.27 0.66 22.59
N ASN A 225 19.42 -0.35 22.35
CA ASN A 225 17.96 -0.25 22.30
C ASN A 225 17.48 0.88 21.36
N GLU A 226 17.72 0.70 20.07
CA GLU A 226 17.28 1.61 18.99
C GLU A 226 15.88 1.25 18.46
N ASP A 227 15.01 0.71 19.32
CA ASP A 227 13.67 0.22 18.94
C ASP A 227 12.78 1.33 18.34
N ALA A 228 12.94 2.56 18.82
CA ALA A 228 12.23 3.73 18.32
C ALA A 228 12.58 4.05 16.85
N ASP A 229 13.87 4.00 16.50
CA ASP A 229 14.34 4.34 15.14
C ASP A 229 13.97 3.23 14.13
N ILE A 230 14.13 1.96 14.54
CA ILE A 230 13.72 0.81 13.73
C ILE A 230 12.21 0.81 13.49
N SER A 231 11.42 1.03 14.54
CA SER A 231 9.97 1.11 14.44
C SER A 231 9.55 2.33 13.63
N GLY A 232 10.24 3.47 13.77
CA GLY A 232 10.01 4.68 12.99
C GLY A 232 10.23 4.47 11.49
N ALA A 233 11.33 3.80 11.12
CA ALA A 233 11.60 3.41 9.74
C ALA A 233 10.54 2.44 9.20
N ALA A 234 10.21 1.41 9.99
CA ALA A 234 9.18 0.42 9.63
C ALA A 234 7.81 1.07 9.40
N VAL A 235 7.34 1.88 10.35
CA VAL A 235 6.07 2.61 10.27
C VAL A 235 6.07 3.56 9.06
N THR A 236 7.17 4.27 8.82
CA THR A 236 7.30 5.16 7.65
C THR A 236 7.16 4.39 6.34
N ALA A 237 7.85 3.26 6.22
CA ALA A 237 7.78 2.41 5.04
C ALA A 237 6.36 1.87 4.81
N VAL A 238 5.73 1.34 5.86
CA VAL A 238 4.36 0.82 5.82
C VAL A 238 3.36 1.92 5.43
N ASN A 239 3.45 3.09 6.05
CA ASN A 239 2.56 4.21 5.76
C ASN A 239 2.70 4.73 4.33
N LYS A 240 3.93 4.77 3.77
CA LYS A 240 4.14 5.12 2.35
C LYS A 240 3.41 4.14 1.43
N VAL A 241 3.52 2.83 1.66
CA VAL A 241 2.84 1.78 0.88
C VAL A 241 1.32 1.88 1.02
N LEU A 242 0.81 2.03 2.24
CA LEU A 242 -0.65 2.14 2.46
C LEU A 242 -1.22 3.44 1.88
N GLY A 243 -0.49 4.55 1.98
CA GLY A 243 -0.92 5.84 1.44
C GLY A 243 -1.08 5.81 -0.07
N ILE A 244 -0.17 5.16 -0.79
CA ILE A 244 -0.28 5.04 -2.25
C ILE A 244 -1.36 4.02 -2.67
N LEU A 245 -1.57 2.94 -1.91
CA LEU A 245 -2.68 2.03 -2.14
C LEU A 245 -4.04 2.72 -1.95
N ASP A 246 -4.19 3.53 -0.89
CA ASP A 246 -5.39 4.35 -0.67
C ASP A 246 -5.61 5.33 -1.83
N PHE A 247 -4.55 6.01 -2.30
CA PHE A 247 -4.62 6.88 -3.47
C PHE A 247 -5.11 6.14 -4.73
N ILE A 248 -4.54 4.96 -5.03
CA ILE A 248 -4.92 4.14 -6.19
C ILE A 248 -6.39 3.73 -6.10
N ILE A 249 -6.84 3.23 -4.94
CA ILE A 249 -8.22 2.81 -4.72
C ILE A 249 -9.18 3.99 -4.92
N ARG A 250 -8.89 5.15 -4.32
CA ARG A 250 -9.72 6.36 -4.46
C ARG A 250 -9.79 6.84 -5.90
N LYS A 251 -8.65 6.92 -6.58
CA LYS A 251 -8.58 7.34 -7.99
C LYS A 251 -9.42 6.41 -8.88
N THR A 252 -9.31 5.10 -8.66
CA THR A 252 -10.11 4.09 -9.38
C THR A 252 -11.61 4.28 -9.17
N VAL A 253 -12.01 4.50 -7.92
CA VAL A 253 -13.42 4.75 -7.57
C VAL A 253 -13.91 6.04 -8.23
N SER A 254 -13.16 7.13 -8.13
CA SER A 254 -13.52 8.43 -8.74
C SER A 254 -13.71 8.33 -10.25
N ILE A 255 -12.76 7.73 -10.98
CA ILE A 255 -12.84 7.56 -12.43
C ILE A 255 -14.10 6.81 -12.85
N ASN A 256 -14.48 5.77 -12.10
CA ASN A 256 -15.69 5.01 -12.41
C ASN A 256 -16.98 5.75 -12.02
N LEU A 257 -16.98 6.52 -10.93
CA LEU A 257 -18.10 7.37 -10.56
C LEU A 257 -18.34 8.49 -11.60
N ASP A 258 -17.28 9.05 -12.18
CA ASP A 258 -17.40 10.02 -13.27
C ASP A 258 -18.05 9.40 -14.52
N LYS A 259 -17.64 8.18 -14.91
CA LYS A 259 -18.30 7.45 -16.00
C LYS A 259 -19.78 7.21 -15.74
N ILE A 260 -20.14 6.87 -14.50
CA ILE A 260 -21.55 6.69 -14.10
C ILE A 260 -22.29 8.04 -14.20
N ARG A 261 -21.70 9.13 -13.73
CA ARG A 261 -22.28 10.47 -13.82
C ARG A 261 -22.56 10.86 -15.27
N GLU A 262 -21.61 10.64 -16.18
CA GLU A 262 -21.81 10.90 -17.62
C GLU A 262 -22.89 10.01 -18.22
N ALA A 263 -22.96 8.73 -17.83
CA ALA A 263 -24.02 7.83 -18.26
C ALA A 263 -25.40 8.30 -17.77
N VAL A 264 -25.49 8.85 -16.56
CA VAL A 264 -26.73 9.41 -15.99
C VAL A 264 -27.17 10.67 -16.74
N LYS A 265 -26.24 11.58 -17.09
CA LYS A 265 -26.56 12.80 -17.87
C LYS A 265 -27.16 12.47 -19.24
N GLY A 266 -26.75 11.36 -19.85
CA GLY A 266 -27.26 10.91 -21.15
C GLY A 266 -28.65 10.27 -21.10
N ILE A 267 -29.29 10.17 -19.93
CA ILE A 267 -30.65 9.64 -19.81
C ILE A 267 -31.63 10.77 -20.14
N GLN A 268 -32.32 10.64 -21.27
CA GLN A 268 -33.50 11.46 -21.56
C GLN A 268 -34.65 10.98 -20.65
N TYR A 269 -35.19 11.87 -19.83
CA TYR A 269 -36.47 11.62 -19.16
C TYR A 269 -37.57 11.87 -20.19
N SER A 270 -38.14 10.81 -20.75
CA SER A 270 -39.45 10.93 -21.38
C SER A 270 -40.43 11.25 -20.25
N GLU A 271 -40.91 12.49 -20.19
CA GLU A 271 -42.12 12.78 -19.42
C GLU A 271 -43.20 11.81 -19.90
N PRO A 272 -43.97 11.17 -19.00
CA PRO A 272 -45.14 10.45 -19.44
C PRO A 272 -46.07 11.48 -20.08
N THR A 273 -46.18 11.45 -21.41
CA THR A 273 -47.18 12.23 -22.14
C THR A 273 -48.54 11.79 -21.63
N THR A 274 -49.15 12.60 -20.76
CA THR A 274 -50.57 12.52 -20.44
C THR A 274 -51.36 13.03 -21.65
N GLU A 275 -51.32 12.31 -22.76
CA GLU A 275 -52.34 12.44 -23.79
C GLU A 275 -53.46 11.47 -23.45
N SER A 276 -54.41 11.95 -22.64
CA SER A 276 -55.73 11.33 -22.53
C SER A 276 -56.48 11.65 -23.82
N THR A 277 -56.35 10.79 -24.83
CA THR A 277 -57.23 10.82 -25.99
C THR A 277 -58.54 10.13 -25.62
N GLU A 278 -59.56 10.90 -25.24
CA GLU A 278 -60.94 10.44 -25.39
C GLU A 278 -61.71 11.46 -26.21
N ALA A 279 -61.78 11.18 -27.52
CA ALA A 279 -62.83 11.66 -28.39
C ALA A 279 -63.89 10.57 -28.46
N SER A 280 -65.15 10.89 -28.12
CA SER A 280 -66.29 10.56 -28.97
C SER A 280 -67.59 11.18 -28.43
N THR A 281 -68.07 12.16 -29.18
CA THR A 281 -69.43 12.69 -29.22
C THR A 281 -70.46 11.58 -29.41
N ILE A 282 -71.47 11.52 -28.55
CA ILE A 282 -72.70 10.75 -28.81
C ILE A 282 -73.77 11.73 -29.27
N THR A 283 -74.03 11.72 -30.58
CA THR A 283 -75.23 12.29 -31.20
C THR A 283 -76.37 11.28 -31.03
N GLN A 284 -77.44 11.68 -30.34
CA GLN A 284 -78.62 10.85 -30.08
C GLN A 284 -79.58 10.92 -31.28
N PRO A 285 -80.17 9.80 -31.76
CA PRO A 285 -81.11 9.83 -32.88
C PRO A 285 -82.53 10.19 -32.42
N ALA A 286 -83.20 10.97 -33.27
CA ALA A 286 -84.60 11.35 -33.15
C ALA A 286 -85.57 10.17 -33.17
N THR A 287 -86.69 10.29 -32.46
CA THR A 287 -87.95 9.65 -32.89
C THR A 287 -89.13 10.60 -32.71
N THR A 288 -89.88 10.71 -33.80
CA THR A 288 -91.07 11.52 -34.03
C THR A 288 -92.32 10.68 -33.81
N LYS A 289 -93.25 11.12 -32.96
CA LYS A 289 -94.69 11.32 -33.18
C LYS A 289 -95.45 11.38 -31.87
#